data_AF-A0AAE1QVA7-F1
#
_entry.id   AF-A0AAE1QVA7-F1
#
_cell.length_a   1.000
_cell.length_b   1.000
_cell.length_c   1.000
_cell.angle_alpha   90.00
_cell.angle_beta   90.00
_cell.angle_gamma   90.00
#
_symmetry.space_group_name_H-M   'P 1'
#
loop_
_entity.id
_entity.type
_entity.pdbx_description
1 polymer ?
#
loop_
_entity_poly.entity_id
_entity_poly.type
_entity_poly.pdbx_seq_one_letter_code
_entity_poly.pdbx_strand_id
1 'polypeptide(L)'
;MRLVPRLPCQDPAMNALLVPSSLISGPREIVLKWLHARRFSSPSIELNTEKDVVRFRFDQETRKRVDQTKAKRVVKKFKMSKKAKLNELKFYRLKAKKKMRSPNPEVRIRYKHEKAKRKEAWLIEKLRNFEVPKAPDEPHDPEILTEEEKFYLKRTGEKKKKPCKPGQIHEYAAELTRLGRGNVIDIKPDNTVIFYRGKNYVQPDVLSPPDTLSKDKALEKYRYE
;
A
#
# COMPACT_ATOMS: atom_id res chain seq x y z
N MET A 1 38.73 69.98 -22.61
CA MET A 1 39.00 70.51 -23.97
C MET A 1 39.19 69.33 -24.91
N ARG A 2 38.26 69.17 -25.88
CA ARG A 2 38.42 68.55 -27.21
C ARG A 2 39.01 67.12 -27.30
N LEU A 3 38.69 66.26 -28.24
CA LEU A 3 37.69 66.10 -29.30
C LEU A 3 37.90 64.65 -29.76
N VAL A 4 36.80 63.98 -30.08
CA VAL A 4 36.75 62.65 -30.71
C VAL A 4 37.30 62.74 -32.16
N PRO A 5 37.80 61.63 -32.75
CA PRO A 5 37.03 61.00 -33.85
C PRO A 5 36.98 59.45 -33.65
N ARG A 6 35.84 58.75 -33.62
CA ARG A 6 34.84 58.47 -34.69
C ARG A 6 35.53 57.98 -35.97
N LEU A 7 35.25 56.84 -36.60
CA LEU A 7 34.16 55.83 -36.66
C LEU A 7 34.60 54.88 -37.83
N PRO A 8 33.82 53.93 -38.41
CA PRO A 8 32.72 53.09 -37.91
C PRO A 8 32.75 51.61 -38.43
N CYS A 9 31.64 50.90 -38.17
CA CYS A 9 30.95 49.91 -39.04
C CYS A 9 31.30 48.42 -38.82
N GLN A 10 30.38 47.50 -38.49
CA GLN A 10 28.90 47.45 -38.63
C GLN A 10 28.22 46.63 -37.51
N ASP A 11 27.15 47.19 -36.94
CA ASP A 11 25.95 46.51 -36.38
C ASP A 11 24.95 46.19 -37.53
N PRO A 12 23.75 45.58 -37.36
CA PRO A 12 23.02 45.16 -36.15
C PRO A 12 22.52 43.68 -36.27
N ALA A 13 21.83 43.01 -35.34
CA ALA A 13 20.64 43.42 -34.62
C ALA A 13 20.24 42.31 -33.62
N MET A 14 20.10 42.72 -32.36
CA MET A 14 18.89 42.57 -31.53
C MET A 14 18.41 41.14 -31.16
N ASN A 15 18.06 40.77 -29.93
CA ASN A 15 17.87 41.46 -28.64
C ASN A 15 17.75 40.31 -27.60
N ALA A 16 18.49 40.34 -26.49
CA ALA A 16 18.13 40.98 -25.21
C ALA A 16 16.81 40.44 -24.62
N LEU A 17 16.89 39.53 -23.64
CA LEU A 17 16.98 39.80 -22.20
C LEU A 17 15.59 39.66 -21.53
N LEU A 18 15.54 38.85 -20.47
CA LEU A 18 15.21 39.24 -19.08
C LEU A 18 14.45 38.12 -18.36
N VAL A 19 15.08 37.57 -17.33
CA VAL A 19 14.46 36.74 -16.28
C VAL A 19 13.79 37.68 -15.26
N PRO A 20 12.75 37.30 -14.49
CA PRO A 20 13.04 36.77 -13.15
C PRO A 20 12.02 35.80 -12.50
N SER A 21 12.55 34.97 -11.59
CA SER A 21 12.02 34.42 -10.33
C SER A 21 10.53 34.58 -9.94
N SER A 22 9.85 33.46 -9.63
CA SER A 22 9.33 33.17 -8.26
C SER A 22 8.42 31.91 -8.21
N LEU A 23 8.57 31.17 -7.10
CA LEU A 23 7.57 30.38 -6.34
C LEU A 23 6.38 29.76 -7.09
N ILE A 24 6.32 28.43 -7.13
CA ILE A 24 5.23 27.54 -6.66
C ILE A 24 5.72 26.10 -6.85
N SER A 25 6.15 25.47 -5.76
CA SER A 25 6.26 24.02 -5.68
C SER A 25 4.88 23.47 -5.34
N GLY A 26 4.16 22.99 -6.35
CA GLY A 26 2.90 22.26 -6.22
C GLY A 26 3.09 20.81 -6.66
N PRO A 27 2.46 19.82 -6.01
CA PRO A 27 2.68 18.42 -6.30
C PRO A 27 2.10 18.04 -7.67
N ARG A 28 2.99 17.63 -8.59
CA ARG A 28 2.64 16.99 -9.86
C ARG A 28 2.10 15.58 -9.61
N GLU A 29 0.85 15.46 -9.17
CA GLU A 29 0.20 14.14 -9.03
C GLU A 29 -1.26 14.07 -9.52
N ILE A 30 -1.63 14.98 -10.40
CA ILE A 30 -2.92 14.90 -11.09
C ILE A 30 -2.60 15.11 -12.58
N VAL A 31 -3.17 14.27 -13.44
CA VAL A 31 -2.92 14.17 -14.91
C VAL A 31 -1.84 13.14 -15.33
N LEU A 32 -1.81 11.96 -14.70
CA LEU A 32 -1.22 10.74 -15.31
C LEU A 32 -2.16 9.54 -15.23
N LYS A 33 -3.44 9.78 -15.46
CA LYS A 33 -4.40 8.73 -15.80
C LYS A 33 -5.19 9.26 -16.98
N TRP A 34 -4.73 8.98 -18.20
CA TRP A 34 -5.55 8.82 -19.42
C TRP A 34 -4.73 8.45 -20.68
N LEU A 35 -3.53 7.88 -20.53
CA LEU A 35 -2.78 7.35 -21.67
C LEU A 35 -2.32 5.91 -21.43
N HIS A 36 -3.28 5.01 -21.22
CA HIS A 36 -3.08 3.63 -21.70
C HIS A 36 -3.41 3.64 -23.20
N ALA A 37 -2.60 4.36 -23.99
CA ALA A 37 -2.57 4.16 -25.42
C ALA A 37 -2.15 2.71 -25.65
N ARG A 38 -3.05 1.91 -26.22
CA ARG A 38 -2.75 0.55 -26.65
C ARG A 38 -1.54 0.61 -27.58
N ARG A 39 -0.37 0.24 -27.08
CA ARG A 39 0.82 0.00 -27.90
C ARG A 39 0.55 -1.27 -28.70
N PHE A 40 -0.03 -1.12 -29.90
CA PHE A 40 -0.06 -2.21 -30.87
C PHE A 40 1.36 -2.41 -31.40
N SER A 41 1.83 -3.65 -31.44
CA SER A 41 3.05 -4.00 -32.18
C SER A 41 2.85 -3.61 -33.64
N SER A 42 3.72 -2.74 -34.17
CA SER A 42 3.69 -2.36 -35.59
C SER A 42 3.81 -3.63 -36.45
N PRO A 43 2.80 -4.00 -37.26
CA PRO A 43 2.94 -5.11 -38.19
C PRO A 43 3.86 -4.69 -39.34
N SER A 44 4.69 -5.61 -39.86
CA SER A 44 5.45 -5.37 -41.09
C SER A 44 4.48 -5.23 -42.26
N ILE A 45 4.55 -4.09 -42.95
CA ILE A 45 3.77 -3.80 -44.16
C ILE A 45 4.75 -3.79 -45.31
N GLU A 46 4.56 -4.69 -46.26
CA GLU A 46 5.33 -4.72 -47.50
C GLU A 46 4.56 -3.99 -48.61
N LEU A 47 5.29 -3.16 -49.37
CA LEU A 47 4.78 -2.36 -50.48
C LEU A 47 5.21 -3.02 -51.80
N ASN A 48 4.26 -3.55 -52.56
CA ASN A 48 4.54 -4.07 -53.90
C ASN A 48 4.10 -3.04 -54.95
N THR A 49 5.03 -2.63 -55.81
CA THR A 49 4.83 -1.64 -56.90
C THR A 49 4.93 -2.30 -58.27
N GLU A 50 4.38 -3.49 -58.44
CA GLU A 50 4.36 -4.15 -59.75
C GLU A 50 3.10 -3.77 -60.52
N LYS A 51 3.31 -3.24 -61.74
CA LYS A 51 2.28 -2.85 -62.72
C LYS A 51 1.36 -1.71 -62.26
N ASP A 52 1.96 -0.58 -61.91
CA ASP A 52 1.31 0.73 -61.73
C ASP A 52 0.15 0.78 -60.71
N VAL A 53 0.04 -0.24 -59.85
CA VAL A 53 -0.95 -0.32 -58.78
C VAL A 53 -0.24 -0.58 -57.45
N VAL A 54 -0.37 0.36 -56.52
CA VAL A 54 0.19 0.26 -55.19
C VAL A 54 -0.72 -0.59 -54.30
N ARG A 55 -0.20 -1.72 -53.78
CA ARG A 55 -0.96 -2.61 -52.89
C ARG A 55 -0.16 -3.00 -51.65
N PHE A 56 -0.74 -2.73 -50.48
CA PHE A 56 -0.17 -3.10 -49.18
C PHE A 56 -0.57 -4.53 -48.79
N ARG A 57 0.40 -5.32 -48.33
CA ARG A 57 0.17 -6.63 -47.71
C ARG A 57 0.70 -6.62 -46.27
N PHE A 58 0.00 -7.30 -45.38
CA PHE A 58 0.43 -7.55 -44.01
C PHE A 58 0.95 -8.98 -43.93
N ASP A 59 2.18 -9.17 -43.46
CA ASP A 59 2.70 -10.51 -43.23
C ASP A 59 1.90 -11.18 -42.12
N GLN A 60 1.12 -12.19 -42.48
CA GLN A 60 0.72 -13.21 -41.51
C GLN A 60 1.80 -14.28 -41.53
N GLU A 61 2.75 -14.18 -40.61
CA GLU A 61 3.74 -15.25 -40.39
C GLU A 61 3.02 -16.59 -40.16
N THR A 62 2.99 -17.42 -41.19
CA THR A 62 2.57 -18.82 -41.11
C THR A 62 3.76 -19.65 -40.65
N ARG A 63 3.99 -19.70 -39.33
CA ARG A 63 4.96 -20.65 -38.77
C ARG A 63 4.30 -22.02 -38.61
N LYS A 64 4.62 -22.95 -39.50
CA LYS A 64 4.48 -24.39 -39.23
C LYS A 64 5.50 -24.78 -38.14
N ARG A 65 5.00 -25.28 -37.00
CA ARG A 65 5.77 -26.13 -36.07
C ARG A 65 4.82 -27.15 -35.46
N VAL A 66 4.99 -28.41 -35.85
CA VAL A 66 4.51 -29.55 -35.06
C VAL A 66 5.48 -29.67 -33.89
N ASP A 67 5.00 -29.38 -32.68
CA ASP A 67 5.57 -29.86 -31.41
C ASP A 67 4.46 -29.83 -30.36
N GLN A 68 4.18 -31.01 -29.79
CA GLN A 68 3.25 -31.16 -28.67
C GLN A 68 3.85 -30.47 -27.43
N THR A 69 3.45 -29.23 -27.19
CA THR A 69 3.55 -28.64 -25.85
C THR A 69 2.14 -28.40 -25.36
N LYS A 70 1.76 -29.11 -24.28
CA LYS A 70 0.49 -28.96 -23.59
C LYS A 70 0.39 -27.53 -23.03
N ALA A 71 -0.07 -26.60 -23.86
CA ALA A 71 -0.38 -25.24 -23.45
C ALA A 71 -1.51 -25.33 -22.41
N LYS A 72 -1.16 -25.12 -21.13
CA LYS A 72 -2.14 -24.95 -20.06
C LYS A 72 -3.04 -23.77 -20.45
N ARG A 73 -4.25 -24.06 -20.95
CA ARG A 73 -5.27 -23.03 -21.20
C ARG A 73 -5.53 -22.33 -19.87
N VAL A 74 -5.00 -21.12 -19.71
CA VAL A 74 -5.35 -20.26 -18.58
C VAL A 74 -6.83 -19.93 -18.73
N VAL A 75 -7.68 -20.64 -17.98
CA VAL A 75 -9.12 -20.39 -17.95
C VAL A 75 -9.32 -18.96 -17.43
N LYS A 76 -9.73 -18.04 -18.31
CA LYS A 76 -10.07 -16.68 -17.92
C LYS A 76 -11.29 -16.75 -16.99
N LYS A 77 -11.07 -16.56 -15.69
CA LYS A 77 -12.15 -16.41 -14.71
C LYS A 77 -12.90 -15.11 -15.01
N PHE A 78 -14.09 -15.21 -15.60
CA PHE A 78 -14.98 -14.07 -15.77
C PHE A 78 -15.41 -13.55 -14.38
N LYS A 79 -15.09 -12.30 -14.07
CA LYS A 79 -15.46 -11.68 -12.79
C LYS A 79 -16.93 -11.26 -12.83
N MET A 80 -17.71 -11.70 -11.85
CA MET A 80 -19.11 -11.30 -11.68
C MET A 80 -19.25 -9.78 -11.54
N SER A 81 -20.32 -9.20 -12.09
CA SER A 81 -20.60 -7.77 -11.98
C SER A 81 -20.77 -7.32 -10.52
N LYS A 82 -20.56 -6.03 -10.23
CA LYS A 82 -20.71 -5.48 -8.86
C LYS A 82 -22.12 -5.74 -8.29
N LYS A 83 -23.14 -5.68 -9.14
CA LYS A 83 -24.55 -5.93 -8.80
C LYS A 83 -24.81 -7.43 -8.57
N ALA A 84 -24.24 -8.30 -9.40
CA ALA A 84 -24.33 -9.74 -9.22
C ALA A 84 -23.73 -10.19 -7.88
N LYS A 85 -22.56 -9.65 -7.50
CA LYS A 85 -21.94 -9.92 -6.19
C LYS A 85 -22.79 -9.47 -5.00
N LEU A 86 -23.48 -8.32 -5.09
CA LEU A 86 -24.43 -7.90 -4.04
C LEU A 86 -25.59 -8.87 -3.94
N ASN A 87 -26.12 -9.30 -5.08
CA ASN A 87 -27.25 -10.20 -5.13
C ASN A 87 -26.88 -11.57 -4.53
N GLU A 88 -25.71 -12.11 -4.86
CA GLU A 88 -25.19 -13.33 -4.23
C GLU A 88 -25.05 -13.18 -2.71
N LEU A 89 -24.44 -12.09 -2.23
CA LEU A 89 -24.29 -11.85 -0.79
C LEU A 89 -25.66 -11.69 -0.10
N LYS A 90 -26.61 -11.00 -0.75
CA LYS A 90 -27.99 -10.86 -0.28
C LYS A 90 -28.69 -12.22 -0.21
N PHE A 91 -28.47 -13.10 -1.19
CA PHE A 91 -29.00 -14.46 -1.20
C PHE A 91 -28.48 -15.28 -0.02
N TYR A 92 -27.16 -15.30 0.23
CA TYR A 92 -26.59 -15.99 1.39
C TYR A 92 -27.16 -15.46 2.72
N ARG A 93 -27.30 -14.14 2.86
CA ARG A 93 -27.92 -13.50 4.04
C ARG A 93 -29.38 -13.95 4.23
N LEU A 94 -30.18 -13.99 3.17
CA LEU A 94 -31.58 -14.44 3.23
C LEU A 94 -31.69 -15.92 3.61
N LYS A 95 -30.84 -16.78 3.02
CA LYS A 95 -30.78 -18.21 3.35
C LYS A 95 -30.39 -18.44 4.81
N ALA A 96 -29.38 -17.74 5.31
CA ALA A 96 -28.98 -17.78 6.72
C ALA A 96 -30.12 -17.33 7.64
N LYS A 97 -30.80 -16.21 7.31
CA LYS A 97 -31.96 -15.72 8.06
C LYS A 97 -33.10 -16.73 8.09
N LYS A 98 -33.39 -17.40 6.97
CA LYS A 98 -34.42 -18.46 6.88
C LYS A 98 -34.08 -19.67 7.75
N LYS A 99 -32.80 -20.10 7.78
CA LYS A 99 -32.35 -21.23 8.61
C LYS A 99 -32.36 -20.88 10.11
N MET A 100 -32.03 -19.64 10.48
CA MET A 100 -32.11 -19.14 11.86
C MET A 100 -33.52 -18.89 12.36
N ARG A 101 -34.42 -18.37 11.52
CA ARG A 101 -35.83 -18.15 11.85
C ARG A 101 -36.70 -19.40 11.60
N SER A 102 -36.09 -20.56 11.38
CA SER A 102 -36.86 -21.79 11.22
C SER A 102 -37.55 -22.13 12.55
N PRO A 103 -38.84 -22.52 12.53
CA PRO A 103 -39.58 -22.90 13.74
C PRO A 103 -38.97 -24.14 14.42
N ASN A 104 -38.45 -25.09 13.64
CA ASN A 104 -37.83 -26.31 14.15
C ASN A 104 -36.43 -26.03 14.76
N PRO A 105 -36.21 -26.33 16.06
CA PRO A 105 -34.95 -26.07 16.75
C PRO A 105 -33.78 -26.95 16.25
N GLU A 106 -34.01 -28.18 15.80
CA GLU A 106 -32.94 -29.07 15.31
C GLU A 106 -32.28 -28.54 14.04
N VAL A 107 -33.07 -27.94 13.15
CA VAL A 107 -32.55 -27.33 11.92
C VAL A 107 -31.66 -26.15 12.26
N ARG A 108 -32.05 -25.36 13.29
CA ARG A 108 -31.29 -24.23 13.80
C ARG A 108 -29.99 -24.68 14.48
N ILE A 109 -30.03 -25.73 15.30
CA ILE A 109 -28.87 -26.30 15.99
C ILE A 109 -27.89 -26.91 14.99
N ARG A 110 -28.35 -27.80 14.09
CA ARG A 110 -27.52 -28.39 13.03
C ARG A 110 -26.86 -27.33 12.17
N TYR A 111 -27.60 -26.29 11.77
CA TYR A 111 -27.01 -25.19 11.01
C TYR A 111 -25.92 -24.44 11.79
N LYS A 112 -26.14 -24.13 13.09
CA LYS A 112 -25.13 -23.47 13.92
C LYS A 112 -23.86 -24.32 14.06
N HIS A 113 -24.03 -25.62 14.26
CA HIS A 113 -22.93 -26.55 14.41
C HIS A 113 -22.13 -26.72 13.12
N GLU A 114 -22.82 -26.94 11.99
CA GLU A 114 -22.20 -26.99 10.66
C GLU A 114 -21.48 -25.68 10.31
N LYS A 115 -22.07 -24.53 10.67
CA LYS A 115 -21.45 -23.22 10.50
C LYS A 115 -20.17 -23.07 11.32
N ALA A 116 -20.15 -23.62 12.54
CA ALA A 116 -18.95 -23.61 13.38
C ALA A 116 -17.81 -24.43 12.74
N LYS A 117 -18.11 -25.65 12.26
CA LYS A 117 -17.12 -26.52 11.60
C LYS A 117 -16.49 -25.88 10.35
N ARG A 118 -17.29 -25.23 9.49
CA ARG A 118 -16.72 -24.57 8.31
C ARG A 118 -15.85 -23.37 8.67
N LYS A 119 -16.25 -22.59 9.69
CA LYS A 119 -15.46 -21.46 10.19
C LYS A 119 -14.11 -21.92 10.74
N GLU A 120 -14.10 -23.01 11.49
CA GLU A 120 -12.89 -23.63 12.02
C GLU A 120 -11.95 -24.04 10.88
N ALA A 121 -12.46 -24.80 9.90
CA ALA A 121 -11.67 -25.21 8.73
C ALA A 121 -11.10 -24.03 7.94
N TRP A 122 -11.93 -22.99 7.70
CA TRP A 122 -11.49 -21.77 7.00
C TRP A 122 -10.43 -20.99 7.77
N LEU A 123 -10.56 -20.90 9.10
CA LEU A 123 -9.55 -20.25 9.95
C LEU A 123 -8.24 -21.03 9.94
N ILE A 124 -8.29 -22.37 10.01
CA ILE A 124 -7.11 -23.23 9.93
C ILE A 124 -6.40 -23.05 8.58
N GLU A 125 -7.13 -23.06 7.47
CA GLU A 125 -6.56 -22.81 6.13
C GLU A 125 -5.94 -21.41 6.04
N LYS A 126 -6.62 -20.40 6.59
CA LYS A 126 -6.12 -19.03 6.61
C LYS A 126 -4.85 -18.90 7.44
N LEU A 127 -4.77 -19.54 8.61
CA LEU A 127 -3.59 -19.57 9.45
C LEU A 127 -2.43 -20.30 8.78
N ARG A 128 -2.71 -21.41 8.10
CA ARG A 128 -1.71 -22.15 7.32
C ARG A 128 -1.08 -21.30 6.23
N ASN A 129 -1.87 -20.43 5.58
CA ASN A 129 -1.41 -19.54 4.52
C ASN A 129 -0.90 -18.18 5.04
N PHE A 130 -0.93 -17.95 6.36
CA PHE A 130 -0.51 -16.67 6.93
C PHE A 130 0.99 -16.71 7.24
N GLU A 131 1.79 -16.35 6.24
CA GLU A 131 3.20 -16.06 6.44
C GLU A 131 3.32 -14.67 7.08
N VAL A 132 3.76 -14.61 8.33
CA VAL A 132 4.16 -13.35 8.97
C VAL A 132 5.51 -13.00 8.35
N PRO A 133 5.63 -11.88 7.60
CA PRO A 133 6.94 -11.42 7.18
C PRO A 133 7.74 -11.19 8.46
N LYS A 134 8.79 -12.00 8.67
CA LYS A 134 9.74 -11.73 9.74
C LYS A 134 10.33 -10.37 9.39
N ALA A 135 10.01 -9.36 10.20
CA ALA A 135 10.63 -8.06 10.03
C ALA A 135 12.15 -8.29 10.00
N PRO A 136 12.88 -7.72 9.03
CA PRO A 136 14.33 -7.75 9.12
C PRO A 136 14.73 -7.21 10.49
N ASP A 137 15.70 -7.84 11.13
CA ASP A 137 16.23 -7.34 12.38
C ASP A 137 16.78 -5.94 12.10
N GLU A 138 16.03 -4.91 12.51
CA GLU A 138 16.45 -3.52 12.35
C GLU A 138 17.80 -3.38 13.06
N PRO A 139 18.84 -2.90 12.35
CA PRO A 139 20.11 -2.61 12.97
C PRO A 139 19.86 -1.68 14.16
N HIS A 140 20.26 -2.12 15.35
CA HIS A 140 20.18 -1.29 16.54
C HIS A 140 21.08 -0.08 16.32
N ASP A 141 20.48 1.10 16.19
CA ASP A 141 21.18 2.36 16.03
C ASP A 141 22.07 2.58 17.28
N PRO A 142 23.40 2.66 17.13
CA PRO A 142 24.32 2.85 18.25
C PRO A 142 24.27 4.25 18.86
N GLU A 143 23.35 5.13 18.47
CA GLU A 143 23.05 6.38 19.20
C GLU A 143 22.41 6.11 20.57
N ILE A 144 23.18 5.50 21.46
CA ILE A 144 22.95 5.52 22.90
C ILE A 144 23.11 6.99 23.30
N LEU A 145 22.01 7.66 23.71
CA LEU A 145 22.02 9.06 24.11
C LEU A 145 23.25 9.36 24.95
N THR A 146 23.97 10.42 24.56
CA THR A 146 25.09 10.92 25.35
C THR A 146 24.61 11.27 26.77
N GLU A 147 25.51 11.21 27.74
CA GLU A 147 25.17 11.48 29.14
C GLU A 147 24.62 12.90 29.33
N GLU A 148 25.10 13.85 28.52
CA GLU A 148 24.60 15.23 28.48
C GLU A 148 23.15 15.29 28.00
N GLU A 149 22.79 14.59 26.92
CA GLU A 149 21.40 14.56 26.43
C GLU A 149 20.46 13.90 27.44
N LYS A 150 20.91 12.82 28.10
CA LYS A 150 20.16 12.19 29.21
C LYS A 150 19.93 13.18 30.33
N PHE A 151 20.93 13.99 30.68
CA PHE A 151 20.81 15.04 31.70
C PHE A 151 19.77 16.12 31.32
N TYR A 152 19.79 16.62 30.08
CA TYR A 152 18.81 17.62 29.61
C TYR A 152 17.38 17.06 29.53
N LEU A 153 17.22 15.81 29.11
CA LEU A 153 15.91 15.14 29.09
C LEU A 153 15.40 14.87 30.50
N LYS A 154 16.27 14.49 31.45
CA LYS A 154 15.91 14.34 32.87
C LYS A 154 15.40 15.65 33.46
N ARG A 155 16.00 16.79 33.09
CA ARG A 155 15.58 18.14 33.51
C ARG A 155 14.24 18.57 32.90
N THR A 156 13.96 18.16 31.66
CA THR A 156 12.79 18.65 30.90
C THR A 156 11.56 17.73 31.01
N GLY A 157 11.78 16.43 31.25
CA GLY A 157 10.79 15.35 31.14
C GLY A 157 9.65 15.34 32.16
N GLU A 158 9.62 16.29 33.09
CA GLU A 158 8.63 16.32 34.19
C GLU A 158 7.27 16.94 33.79
N LYS A 159 7.14 17.44 32.56
CA LYS A 159 5.96 18.21 32.10
C LYS A 159 4.71 17.37 31.83
N LYS A 160 4.78 16.03 31.71
CA LYS A 160 3.61 15.19 31.38
C LYS A 160 3.63 13.88 32.17
N LYS A 161 2.69 13.73 33.11
CA LYS A 161 2.48 12.48 33.89
C LYS A 161 1.23 11.78 33.38
N LYS A 162 1.36 10.52 32.97
CA LYS A 162 0.20 9.62 32.80
C LYS A 162 0.14 8.71 34.03
N PRO A 163 -1.03 8.52 34.65
CA PRO A 163 -1.14 7.67 35.82
C PRO A 163 -0.90 6.20 35.43
N CYS A 164 0.05 5.56 36.10
CA CYS A 164 0.31 4.12 36.04
C CYS A 164 -0.11 3.48 37.37
N LYS A 165 -0.37 2.17 37.37
CA LYS A 165 -0.64 1.44 38.62
C LYS A 165 0.62 1.44 39.50
N PRO A 166 0.51 1.74 40.80
CA PRO A 166 1.67 1.78 41.69
C PRO A 166 2.32 0.39 41.83
N GLY A 167 3.65 0.34 41.89
CA GLY A 167 4.42 -0.90 42.10
C GLY A 167 4.77 -1.70 40.84
N GLN A 168 4.18 -1.38 39.68
CA GLN A 168 4.44 -2.10 38.41
C GLN A 168 5.29 -1.28 37.41
N ILE A 169 5.88 -0.17 37.85
CA ILE A 169 6.53 0.78 36.94
C ILE A 169 7.71 0.17 36.17
N HIS A 170 8.46 -0.74 36.81
CA HIS A 170 9.59 -1.43 36.20
C HIS A 170 9.14 -2.42 35.11
N GLU A 171 8.07 -3.17 35.35
CA GLU A 171 7.47 -4.07 34.36
C GLU A 171 6.96 -3.28 33.16
N TYR A 172 6.25 -2.18 33.41
CA TYR A 172 5.79 -1.28 32.35
C TYR A 172 6.95 -0.66 31.58
N ALA A 173 8.02 -0.23 32.24
CA ALA A 173 9.20 0.31 31.58
C ALA A 173 9.86 -0.72 30.65
N ALA A 174 9.97 -1.98 31.10
CA ALA A 174 10.51 -3.07 30.29
C ALA A 174 9.64 -3.35 29.05
N GLU A 175 8.33 -3.39 29.23
CA GLU A 175 7.37 -3.56 28.13
C GLU A 175 7.40 -2.40 27.14
N LEU A 176 7.56 -1.15 27.62
CA LEU A 176 7.71 0.04 26.77
C LEU A 176 8.98 -0.04 25.92
N THR A 177 10.11 -0.47 26.50
CA THR A 177 11.34 -0.67 25.73
C THR A 177 11.17 -1.79 24.70
N ARG A 178 10.56 -2.90 25.08
CA ARG A 178 10.34 -4.07 24.20
C ARG A 178 9.44 -3.74 23.01
N LEU A 179 8.27 -3.15 23.25
CA LEU A 179 7.26 -2.90 22.22
C LEU A 179 7.48 -1.57 21.48
N GLY A 180 7.94 -0.55 22.21
CA GLY A 180 8.11 0.80 21.70
C GLY A 180 9.47 1.06 21.06
N ARG A 181 10.45 0.15 21.23
CA ARG A 181 11.85 0.29 20.82
C ARG A 181 12.48 1.62 21.28
N GLY A 182 12.08 2.10 22.46
CA GLY A 182 12.60 3.32 23.06
C GLY A 182 13.44 3.03 24.29
N ASN A 183 14.20 4.03 24.70
CA ASN A 183 15.13 3.97 25.82
C ASN A 183 14.48 4.55 27.08
N VAL A 184 14.57 3.81 28.17
CA VAL A 184 14.25 4.30 29.51
C VAL A 184 15.43 5.14 29.99
N ILE A 185 15.18 6.40 30.32
CA ILE A 185 16.23 7.33 30.79
C ILE A 185 16.35 7.27 32.30
N ASP A 186 15.22 7.32 33.00
CA ASP A 186 15.18 7.36 34.46
C ASP A 186 13.85 6.86 35.00
N ILE A 187 13.88 6.24 36.18
CA ILE A 187 12.69 5.82 36.93
C ILE A 187 12.75 6.54 38.27
N LYS A 188 11.81 7.48 38.46
CA LYS A 188 11.68 8.22 39.72
C LYS A 188 10.94 7.37 40.76
N PRO A 189 11.17 7.62 42.06
CA PRO A 189 10.45 6.92 43.16
C PRO A 189 8.94 7.16 43.12
N ASP A 190 8.48 8.25 42.51
CA ASP A 190 7.06 8.60 42.34
C ASP A 190 6.36 7.81 41.22
N ASN A 191 6.77 6.57 40.94
CA ASN A 191 6.27 5.71 39.86
C ASN A 191 6.21 6.41 38.49
N THR A 192 7.14 7.33 38.23
CA THR A 192 7.20 8.11 36.99
C THR A 192 8.41 7.66 36.18
N VAL A 193 8.16 7.22 34.94
CA VAL A 193 9.22 6.82 34.01
C VAL A 193 9.46 7.94 32.99
N ILE A 194 10.73 8.32 32.80
CA ILE A 194 11.15 9.20 31.71
C ILE A 194 11.55 8.30 30.55
N PHE A 195 10.74 8.30 29.49
CA PHE A 195 10.91 7.44 28.32
C PHE A 195 11.19 8.28 27.07
N TYR A 196 12.18 7.86 26.28
CA TYR A 196 12.57 8.53 25.05
C TYR A 196 12.60 7.55 23.89
N ARG A 197 11.94 7.91 22.79
CA ARG A 197 11.77 7.02 21.63
C ARG A 197 12.69 7.36 20.44
N GLY A 198 13.58 8.36 20.58
CA GLY A 198 14.44 8.81 19.49
C GLY A 198 13.89 9.99 18.70
N LYS A 199 14.78 10.68 17.96
CA LYS A 199 14.40 11.69 16.96
C LYS A 199 13.80 11.05 15.70
N ASN A 200 14.10 9.78 15.48
CA ASN A 200 13.62 8.97 14.35
C ASN A 200 12.22 8.36 14.57
N TYR A 201 11.56 8.70 15.68
CA TYR A 201 10.19 8.26 15.87
C TYR A 201 9.25 8.98 14.89
N VAL A 202 8.89 8.28 13.82
CA VAL A 202 7.79 8.67 12.93
C VAL A 202 6.51 8.06 13.48
N GLN A 203 5.58 8.91 13.93
CA GLN A 203 4.24 8.46 14.28
C GLN A 203 3.60 7.81 13.05
N PRO A 204 3.15 6.55 13.13
CA PRO A 204 2.56 5.88 11.97
C PRO A 204 1.30 6.63 11.50
N ASP A 205 1.18 6.80 10.19
CA ASP A 205 0.09 7.54 9.54
C ASP A 205 -1.28 6.87 9.75
N VAL A 206 -1.30 5.53 9.80
CA VAL A 206 -2.52 4.75 10.00
C VAL A 206 -2.62 4.28 11.45
N LEU A 207 -3.38 5.01 12.25
CA LEU A 207 -3.57 4.74 13.68
C LEU A 207 -4.55 3.59 13.98
N SER A 208 -5.42 3.27 13.04
CA SER A 208 -6.44 2.22 13.18
C SER A 208 -6.26 1.15 12.13
N PRO A 209 -6.44 -0.14 12.46
CA PRO A 209 -6.37 -1.20 11.47
C PRO A 209 -7.29 -0.88 10.29
N PRO A 210 -6.78 -0.92 9.04
CA PRO A 210 -7.62 -0.69 7.88
C PRO A 210 -8.73 -1.75 7.81
N ASP A 211 -9.90 -1.35 7.31
CA ASP A 211 -11.04 -2.27 7.17
C ASP A 211 -10.62 -3.53 6.39
N THR A 212 -10.84 -4.70 7.00
CA THR A 212 -10.08 -5.92 6.70
C THR A 212 -10.66 -6.73 5.54
N LEU A 213 -11.93 -6.52 5.18
CA LEU A 213 -12.62 -7.38 4.21
C LEU A 213 -13.29 -6.57 3.12
N SER A 214 -12.68 -6.58 1.93
CA SER A 214 -13.37 -6.17 0.71
C SER A 214 -14.61 -7.03 0.48
N LYS A 215 -15.59 -6.51 -0.25
CA LYS A 215 -16.83 -7.24 -0.59
C LYS A 215 -16.58 -8.59 -1.27
N ASP A 216 -15.48 -8.73 -2.01
CA ASP A 216 -15.07 -9.98 -2.63
C ASP A 216 -14.60 -10.99 -1.57
N LYS A 217 -13.74 -10.55 -0.63
CA LYS A 217 -13.32 -11.37 0.51
C LYS A 217 -14.51 -11.74 1.41
N ALA A 218 -15.47 -10.84 1.57
CA ALA A 218 -16.69 -11.12 2.32
C ALA A 218 -17.54 -12.20 1.63
N LEU A 219 -17.71 -12.12 0.30
CA LEU A 219 -18.44 -13.15 -0.45
C LEU A 219 -17.74 -14.51 -0.36
N GLU A 220 -16.42 -14.53 -0.50
CA GLU A 220 -15.61 -15.75 -0.33
C GLU A 220 -15.77 -16.34 1.07
N LYS A 221 -15.71 -15.51 2.12
CA LYS A 221 -16.00 -15.93 3.49
C LYS A 221 -17.40 -16.55 3.62
N TYR A 222 -18.43 -15.93 3.02
CA TYR A 222 -19.81 -16.45 3.08
C TYR A 222 -20.01 -17.77 2.32
N ARG A 223 -19.15 -18.11 1.34
CA ARG A 223 -19.19 -19.43 0.69
C ARG A 223 -18.77 -20.53 1.66
N TYR A 224 -17.89 -20.21 2.60
CA TYR A 224 -17.39 -21.12 3.63
C TYR A 224 -18.03 -20.89 5.01
N GLU A 225 -19.07 -20.05 5.13
CA GLU A 225 -19.88 -19.88 6.37
C GLU A 225 -21.24 -20.58 6.26
#